data_AF-A0AAU1CTD1-F1
#
_entry.id   AF-A0AAU1CTD1-F1
#
_cell.length_a   1.000
_cell.length_b   1.000
_cell.length_c   1.000
_cell.angle_alpha   90.00
_cell.angle_beta   90.00
_cell.angle_gamma   90.00
#
_symmetry.space_group_name_H-M   'P 1'
#
loop_
_entity.id
_entity.type
_entity.pdbx_description
1 polymer ?
#
loop_
_entity_poly.entity_id
_entity_poly.type
_entity_poly.pdbx_seq_one_letter_code
_entity_poly.pdbx_strand_id
1 'polypeptide(L)'
;MPDPLTERTGLNAGQRRLRAQIAADTLWSKTEDPSAHTAPARAAFNDRFEREVDPDGSLTSAERARRAEYARKAYFARLALKSSQARAAKTAARRTAKGGGSEDAA
;
A
#
# COMPACT_ATOMS: atom_id res chain seq x y z
N MET A 1 -6.98 19.09 18.53
CA MET A 1 -5.56 18.98 18.15
C MET A 1 -5.47 19.13 16.64
N PRO A 2 -4.71 20.10 16.10
CA PRO A 2 -4.45 20.16 14.66
C PRO A 2 -3.72 18.88 14.20
N ASP A 3 -3.94 18.49 12.95
CA ASP A 3 -3.26 17.34 12.34
C ASP A 3 -1.74 17.59 12.31
N PRO A 4 -0.89 16.66 12.81
CA PRO A 4 0.57 16.86 12.88
C PRO A 4 1.20 17.13 11.51
N LEU A 5 0.57 16.66 10.42
CA LEU A 5 1.03 16.97 9.07
C LEU A 5 0.76 18.42 8.68
N THR A 6 -0.29 19.02 9.22
CA THR A 6 -0.62 20.43 8.98
C THR A 6 0.38 21.34 9.65
N GLU A 7 0.76 21.05 10.90
CA GLU A 7 1.81 21.79 11.62
C GLU A 7 3.15 21.73 10.89
N ARG A 8 3.55 20.53 10.43
CA ARG A 8 4.83 20.33 9.75
C ARG A 8 4.89 20.98 8.37
N THR A 9 3.80 21.00 7.61
CA THR A 9 3.83 21.44 6.20
C THR A 9 3.18 22.79 5.95
N GLY A 10 2.47 23.36 6.93
CA GLY A 10 1.65 24.55 6.76
C GLY A 10 0.46 24.35 5.79
N LEU A 11 0.11 23.10 5.48
CA LEU A 11 -0.93 22.76 4.50
C LEU A 11 -1.95 21.85 5.15
N ASN A 12 -3.24 22.16 4.97
CA ASN A 12 -4.30 21.25 5.37
C ASN A 12 -4.35 19.98 4.47
N ALA A 13 -5.15 18.99 4.86
CA ALA A 13 -5.22 17.72 4.13
C ALA A 13 -5.61 17.88 2.64
N GLY A 14 -6.54 18.79 2.32
CA GLY A 14 -6.98 19.06 0.96
C GLY A 14 -5.88 19.69 0.10
N GLN A 15 -5.17 20.68 0.65
CA GLN A 15 -4.04 21.33 -0.02
C GLN A 15 -2.87 20.37 -0.26
N ARG A 16 -2.56 19.49 0.71
CA ARG A 16 -1.53 18.45 0.52
C ARG A 16 -1.90 17.49 -0.60
N ARG A 17 -3.17 17.07 -0.67
CA ARG A 17 -3.68 16.23 -1.78
C ARG A 17 -3.52 16.93 -3.12
N LEU A 18 -3.96 18.19 -3.23
CA LEU A 18 -3.86 18.96 -4.48
C LEU A 18 -2.41 19.13 -4.92
N ARG A 19 -1.49 19.44 -3.99
CA ARG A 19 -0.05 19.54 -4.28
C ARG A 19 0.52 18.22 -4.82
N ALA A 20 0.14 17.08 -4.22
CA ALA A 20 0.57 15.78 -4.69
C ALA A 20 0.00 15.44 -6.09
N GLN A 21 -1.25 15.83 -6.37
CA GLN A 21 -1.88 15.66 -7.67
C GLN A 21 -1.14 16.46 -8.75
N ILE A 22 -0.87 17.75 -8.52
CA ILE A 22 -0.11 18.60 -9.45
C ILE A 22 1.25 17.97 -9.77
N ALA A 23 1.96 17.47 -8.75
CA ALA A 23 3.25 16.81 -8.94
C ALA A 23 3.13 15.53 -9.79
N ALA A 24 2.10 14.71 -9.55
CA ALA A 24 1.85 13.50 -10.34
C ALA A 24 1.54 13.82 -11.79
N ASP A 25 0.63 14.77 -12.05
CA ASP A 25 0.25 15.17 -13.41
C ASP A 25 1.45 15.77 -14.16
N THR A 26 2.26 16.59 -13.48
CA THR A 26 3.49 17.18 -14.04
C THR A 26 4.55 16.12 -14.37
N LEU A 27 4.67 15.08 -13.53
CA LEU A 27 5.58 13.98 -13.79
C LEU A 27 5.12 13.19 -15.01
N TRP A 28 3.86 12.76 -15.02
CA TRP A 28 3.33 11.92 -16.10
C TRP A 28 3.21 12.66 -17.43
N SER A 29 3.04 13.98 -17.43
CA SER A 29 3.07 14.76 -18.68
C SER A 29 4.46 14.77 -19.35
N LYS A 30 5.52 14.39 -18.63
CA LYS A 30 6.91 14.34 -19.12
C LYS A 30 7.43 12.92 -19.34
N THR A 31 6.64 11.90 -18.99
CA THR A 31 7.06 10.51 -19.07
C THR A 31 6.60 9.91 -20.39
N GLU A 32 7.56 9.59 -21.27
CA GLU A 32 7.28 8.99 -22.58
C GLU A 32 6.82 7.53 -22.47
N ASP A 33 7.48 6.73 -21.61
CA ASP A 33 7.10 5.34 -21.34
C ASP A 33 6.82 5.15 -19.83
N PRO A 34 5.53 5.04 -19.44
CA PRO A 34 5.15 4.80 -18.05
C PRO A 34 5.62 3.45 -17.48
N SER A 35 5.71 2.42 -18.31
CA SER A 35 6.18 1.10 -17.90
C SER A 35 7.67 1.14 -17.59
N ALA A 36 8.47 1.75 -18.46
CA ALA A 36 9.91 1.93 -18.24
C ALA A 36 10.19 2.77 -16.99
N HIS A 37 9.46 3.87 -16.78
CA HIS A 37 9.63 4.72 -15.59
C HIS A 37 9.48 3.93 -14.28
N THR A 38 8.56 2.97 -14.22
CA THR A 38 8.31 2.16 -13.01
C THR A 38 9.05 0.83 -12.98
N ALA A 39 9.76 0.46 -14.06
CA ALA A 39 10.46 -0.82 -14.16
C ALA A 39 11.54 -1.00 -13.07
N PRO A 40 12.41 -0.01 -12.75
CA PRO A 40 13.41 -0.17 -11.69
C PRO A 40 12.79 -0.42 -10.32
N ALA A 41 11.68 0.27 -10.00
CA ALA A 41 10.98 0.08 -8.74
C ALA A 41 10.34 -1.32 -8.65
N ARG A 42 9.76 -1.81 -9.76
CA ARG A 42 9.20 -3.18 -9.84
C ARG A 42 10.30 -4.25 -9.70
N ALA A 43 11.45 -4.05 -10.33
CA ALA A 43 12.61 -4.93 -10.19
C ALA A 43 13.08 -5.00 -8.73
N ALA A 44 13.36 -3.85 -8.11
CA ALA A 44 13.80 -3.79 -6.72
C ALA A 44 12.81 -4.42 -5.73
N PHE A 45 11.50 -4.27 -5.98
CA PHE A 45 10.46 -4.93 -5.19
C PHE A 45 10.52 -6.46 -5.31
N ASN A 46 10.74 -6.99 -6.52
CA ASN A 46 10.87 -8.42 -6.75
C ASN A 46 12.18 -8.97 -6.15
N ASP A 47 13.31 -8.26 -6.31
CA ASP A 47 14.63 -8.64 -5.80
C ASP A 47 14.67 -8.76 -4.26
N ARG A 48 13.76 -8.07 -3.56
CA ARG A 48 13.61 -8.23 -2.11
C ARG A 48 13.27 -9.68 -1.73
N PHE A 49 12.46 -10.38 -2.52
CA PHE A 49 12.05 -11.75 -2.20
C PHE A 49 13.19 -12.73 -2.41
N GLU A 50 14.05 -12.53 -3.41
CA GLU A 50 15.25 -13.34 -3.59
C GLU A 50 16.20 -13.23 -2.40
N ARG A 51 16.45 -12.01 -1.91
CA ARG A 51 17.25 -11.78 -0.69
C ARG A 51 16.60 -12.31 0.59
N GLU A 52 15.27 -12.35 0.64
CA GLU A 52 14.53 -12.88 1.78
C GLU A 52 14.63 -14.42 1.86
N VAL A 53 14.64 -15.12 0.71
CA VAL A 53 14.68 -16.58 0.66
C VAL A 53 16.09 -17.17 0.58
N ASP A 54 17.08 -16.36 0.19
CA ASP A 54 18.49 -16.74 0.09
C ASP A 54 19.42 -15.60 0.56
N PRO A 55 19.46 -15.28 1.87
CA PRO A 55 20.31 -14.20 2.40
C PRO A 55 21.81 -14.45 2.18
N ASP A 56 22.22 -15.72 2.25
CA ASP A 56 23.63 -16.14 2.15
C ASP A 56 24.06 -16.49 0.72
N GLY A 57 23.13 -16.45 -0.25
CA GLY A 57 23.42 -16.71 -1.67
C GLY A 57 23.78 -18.17 -1.99
N SER A 58 23.38 -19.12 -1.15
CA SER A 58 23.79 -20.53 -1.24
C SER A 58 22.92 -21.38 -2.17
N LEU A 59 21.75 -20.87 -2.57
CA LEU A 59 20.85 -21.59 -3.48
C LEU A 59 21.26 -21.43 -4.94
N THR A 60 20.92 -22.43 -5.76
CA THR A 60 20.99 -22.29 -7.21
C THR A 60 19.99 -21.23 -7.68
N SER A 61 20.27 -20.59 -8.82
CA SER A 61 19.40 -19.54 -9.38
C SER A 61 17.96 -20.04 -9.59
N ALA A 62 17.79 -21.27 -10.08
CA ALA A 62 16.47 -21.87 -10.29
C ALA A 62 15.70 -22.09 -8.99
N GLU A 63 16.36 -22.59 -7.94
CA GLU A 63 15.72 -22.82 -6.64
C GLU A 63 15.42 -21.50 -5.91
N ARG A 64 16.32 -20.51 -6.01
CA ARG A 64 16.11 -19.16 -5.50
C ARG A 64 14.88 -18.51 -6.15
N ALA A 65 14.78 -18.56 -7.48
CA ALA A 65 13.64 -18.02 -8.22
C ALA A 65 12.33 -18.71 -7.82
N ARG A 66 12.32 -20.05 -7.77
CA ARG A 66 11.15 -20.83 -7.31
C ARG A 66 10.71 -20.39 -5.91
N ARG A 67 11.63 -20.28 -4.95
CA ARG A 67 11.31 -19.84 -3.58
C ARG A 67 10.83 -18.39 -3.53
N ALA A 68 11.48 -17.50 -4.26
CA ALA A 68 11.11 -16.08 -4.32
C ALA A 68 9.68 -15.90 -4.87
N GLU A 69 9.27 -16.68 -5.86
CA GLU A 69 7.89 -16.69 -6.36
C GLU A 69 6.87 -17.08 -5.28
N TYR A 70 7.15 -18.12 -4.51
CA TYR A 70 6.27 -18.53 -3.40
C TYR A 70 6.26 -17.50 -2.27
N ALA A 71 7.40 -16.89 -1.95
CA ALA A 71 7.48 -15.80 -0.96
C ALA A 71 6.64 -14.59 -1.39
N ARG A 72 6.72 -14.21 -2.68
CA ARG A 72 5.89 -13.16 -3.28
C ARG A 72 4.40 -13.48 -3.20
N LYS A 73 4.00 -14.72 -3.55
CA LYS A 73 2.60 -15.18 -3.43
C LYS A 73 2.11 -15.08 -1.98
N ALA A 74 2.92 -15.54 -1.02
CA ALA A 74 2.60 -15.48 0.40
C ALA A 74 2.47 -14.03 0.90
N TYR A 75 3.34 -13.12 0.45
CA TYR A 75 3.25 -11.69 0.78
C TYR A 75 1.90 -11.09 0.39
N PHE A 76 1.47 -11.28 -0.87
CA PHE A 76 0.20 -10.75 -1.34
C PHE A 76 -1.01 -11.43 -0.67
N ALA A 77 -0.92 -12.73 -0.36
CA ALA A 77 -1.97 -13.43 0.38
C ALA A 77 -2.16 -12.83 1.79
N ARG A 78 -1.06 -12.55 2.51
CA ARG A 78 -1.11 -11.88 3.83
C ARG A 78 -1.71 -10.48 3.73
N LEU A 79 -1.33 -9.71 2.70
CA LEU A 79 -1.88 -8.37 2.46
C LEU A 79 -3.39 -8.41 2.21
N ALA A 80 -3.85 -9.36 1.38
CA ALA A 80 -5.27 -9.56 1.10
C ALA A 80 -6.06 -9.95 2.35
N LEU A 81 -5.52 -10.86 3.17
CA LEU A 81 -6.12 -11.26 4.44
C LEU A 81 -6.29 -10.06 5.38
N LYS A 82 -5.23 -9.27 5.57
CA LYS A 82 -5.28 -8.06 6.41
C LYS A 82 -6.31 -7.05 5.90
N SER A 83 -6.39 -6.86 4.59
CA SER A 83 -7.40 -5.98 3.96
C SER A 83 -8.82 -6.50 4.16
N SER A 84 -9.03 -7.82 4.06
CA SER A 84 -10.33 -8.45 4.35
C SER A 84 -10.78 -8.18 5.79
N GLN A 85 -9.89 -8.43 6.76
CA GLN A 85 -10.15 -8.18 8.18
C GLN A 85 -10.48 -6.71 8.47
N ALA A 86 -9.72 -5.77 7.90
CA ALA A 86 -9.97 -4.34 8.08
C ALA A 86 -11.34 -3.90 7.52
N ARG A 87 -11.74 -4.42 6.35
CA ARG A 87 -13.06 -4.14 5.76
C ARG A 87 -14.20 -4.73 6.58
N ALA A 88 -14.01 -5.93 7.13
CA ALA A 88 -14.98 -6.56 8.02
C ALA A 88 -15.19 -5.73 9.30
N ALA A 89 -14.09 -5.30 9.95
CA ALA A 89 -14.14 -4.45 11.14
C ALA A 89 -14.84 -3.11 10.86
N LYS A 90 -14.53 -2.44 9.74
CA LYS A 90 -15.19 -1.18 9.35
C LYS A 90 -16.71 -1.37 9.14
N THR A 91 -17.10 -2.49 8.53
CA THR A 91 -18.52 -2.81 8.32
C THR A 91 -19.24 -3.04 9.65
N ALA A 92 -18.61 -3.79 10.56
CA ALA A 92 -19.15 -4.01 11.91
C ALA A 92 -19.31 -2.67 12.66
N ALA A 93 -18.29 -1.82 12.67
CA ALA A 93 -18.35 -0.50 13.29
C ALA A 93 -19.42 0.42 12.67
N ARG A 94 -19.64 0.35 11.35
CA ARG A 94 -20.72 1.11 10.69
C ARG A 94 -22.10 0.57 11.08
N ARG A 95 -22.25 -0.75 11.27
CA ARG A 95 -23.51 -1.36 11.72
C ARG A 95 -23.83 -0.97 13.16
N THR A 96 -22.85 -1.00 14.07
CA THR A 96 -23.05 -0.56 15.46
C THR A 96 -23.42 0.93 15.54
N ALA A 97 -22.74 1.79 14.77
CA ALA A 97 -23.06 3.23 14.70
C ALA A 97 -24.46 3.53 14.15
N LYS A 98 -25.00 2.66 13.27
CA LYS A 98 -26.36 2.81 12.73
C LYS A 98 -27.44 2.24 13.67
N GLY A 99 -27.10 1.24 14.50
CA GLY A 99 -28.03 0.59 15.43
C GLY A 99 -28.24 1.34 16.75
N GLY A 100 -27.27 2.14 17.21
CA GLY A 100 -27.38 2.91 18.46
C GLY A 100 -28.16 4.22 18.37
N GLY A 101 -28.74 4.55 17.21
CA GLY A 101 -29.50 5.79 16.99
C GLY A 101 -31.02 5.65 17.09
N SER A 102 -31.54 4.50 17.53
CA SER A 102 -32.98 4.20 17.56
C SER A 102 -33.56 3.85 18.95
N GLU A 103 -32.85 4.13 20.05
CA GLU A 103 -33.29 3.75 21.41
C GLU A 103 -33.73 4.94 22.31
N ASP A 104 -33.62 6.20 21.88
CA ASP A 104 -34.01 7.40 22.66
C ASP A 104 -35.25 8.14 22.09
N ALA A 105 -36.26 7.41 21.62
CA ALA A 105 -37.54 8.00 21.21
C ALA A 105 -38.73 7.18 21.75
N ALA A 106 -39.01 7.35 23.04
CA ALA A 106 -40.27 6.95 23.68
C ALA A 106 -40.55 7.86 24.88
#